data_AF-A0AAV9K2Y0-F1
#
_entry.id   AF-A0AAV9K2Y0-F1
#
_cell.length_a   1.000
_cell.length_b   1.000
_cell.length_c   1.000
_cell.angle_alpha   90.00
_cell.angle_beta   90.00
_cell.angle_gamma   90.00
#
_symmetry.space_group_name_H-M   'P 1'
#
loop_
_entity.id
_entity.type
_entity.pdbx_description
1 polymer ?
#
loop_
_entity_poly.entity_id
_entity_poly.type
_entity_poly.pdbx_seq_one_letter_code
_entity_poly.pdbx_strand_id
1 'polypeptide(L)'
;MHIGVVGLGGLGHMAVKFAKAFGTKVTVISTSISKKDEAIERLGANSFLVSLDPEQMQAAGGSLDGIIDTVSAVHPIFPLLNLLKTRRKLVGGSAIGGVKEIQEMVYFTEKHNITPDVEVVPMEYMNTAVERLVKSDVKYRFVLDIGNTLNKS
;
A
#
# COMPACT_ATOMS: atom_id res chain seq x y z
N MET A 1 8.97 -8.74 13.41
CA MET A 1 9.41 -7.95 12.23
C MET A 1 8.58 -6.68 12.15
N HIS A 2 9.19 -5.54 11.85
CA HIS A 2 8.57 -4.22 11.74
C HIS A 2 8.79 -3.64 10.35
N ILE A 3 7.73 -3.51 9.57
CA ILE A 3 7.76 -3.06 8.18
C ILE A 3 7.19 -1.65 8.05
N GLY A 4 7.88 -0.79 7.31
CA GLY A 4 7.35 0.48 6.83
C GLY A 4 6.67 0.31 5.47
N VAL A 5 5.55 0.97 5.24
CA VAL A 5 4.91 1.08 3.92
C VAL A 5 4.83 2.55 3.55
N VAL A 6 5.49 2.95 2.47
CA VAL A 6 5.50 4.35 1.99
C VAL A 6 4.43 4.51 0.92
N GLY A 7 3.53 5.46 1.14
CA GLY A 7 2.38 5.70 0.26
C GLY A 7 1.18 4.79 0.58
N LEU A 8 -0.03 5.34 0.46
CA LEU A 8 -1.28 4.65 0.78
C LEU A 8 -2.27 4.71 -0.39
N GLY A 9 -1.91 4.04 -1.48
CA GLY A 9 -2.73 3.87 -2.67
C GLY A 9 -3.06 2.41 -2.96
N GLY A 10 -3.26 2.09 -4.25
CA GLY A 10 -3.60 0.74 -4.72
C GLY A 10 -2.56 -0.35 -4.38
N LEU A 11 -1.27 -0.03 -4.25
CA LEU A 11 -0.24 -0.97 -3.80
C LEU A 11 -0.03 -0.92 -2.28
N GLY A 12 0.09 0.29 -1.73
CA GLY A 12 0.31 0.50 -0.30
C GLY A 12 -0.75 -0.17 0.58
N HIS A 13 -2.03 -0.09 0.23
CA HIS A 13 -3.08 -0.72 1.05
C HIS A 13 -2.94 -2.25 1.08
N MET A 14 -2.59 -2.89 -0.04
CA MET A 14 -2.33 -4.34 -0.06
C MET A 14 -1.07 -4.68 0.73
N ALA A 15 0.00 -3.88 0.60
CA ALA A 15 1.22 -4.08 1.37
C ALA A 15 0.95 -4.08 2.88
N VAL A 16 0.09 -3.17 3.37
CA VAL A 16 -0.36 -3.17 4.77
C VAL A 16 -1.11 -4.46 5.11
N LYS A 17 -2.13 -4.85 4.32
CA LYS A 17 -2.94 -6.06 4.59
C LYS A 17 -2.09 -7.34 4.63
N PHE A 18 -1.19 -7.53 3.65
CA PHE A 18 -0.27 -8.67 3.63
C PHE A 18 0.67 -8.64 4.83
N ALA A 19 1.32 -7.51 5.11
CA ALA A 19 2.27 -7.40 6.21
C ALA A 19 1.58 -7.68 7.57
N LYS A 20 0.32 -7.25 7.74
CA LYS A 20 -0.50 -7.60 8.91
C LYS A 20 -0.83 -9.09 8.98
N ALA A 21 -1.21 -9.71 7.86
CA ALA A 21 -1.49 -11.15 7.81
C ALA A 21 -0.25 -12.01 8.12
N PHE A 22 0.95 -11.52 7.79
CA PHE A 22 2.22 -12.13 8.21
C PHE A 22 2.57 -11.90 9.69
N GLY A 23 1.72 -11.22 10.47
CA GLY A 23 1.94 -10.95 11.89
C GLY A 23 2.99 -9.89 12.17
N THR A 24 3.28 -9.02 11.20
CA THR A 24 4.29 -7.96 11.37
C THR A 24 3.69 -6.69 11.98
N LYS A 25 4.53 -5.92 12.68
CA LYS A 25 4.18 -4.55 13.04
C LYS A 25 4.29 -3.70 11.77
N VAL A 26 3.25 -2.95 11.44
CA VAL A 26 3.21 -2.12 10.22
C VAL A 26 3.16 -0.64 10.59
N THR A 27 4.10 0.14 10.04
CA THR A 27 4.05 1.61 10.07
C THR A 27 3.76 2.12 8.67
N VAL A 28 2.69 2.90 8.50
CA VAL A 28 2.46 3.64 7.25
C VAL A 28 3.19 4.97 7.30
N ILE A 29 3.89 5.30 6.22
CA ILE A 29 4.65 6.55 6.05
C ILE A 29 4.00 7.32 4.90
N SER A 30 3.57 8.55 5.17
CA SER A 30 2.91 9.37 4.16
C SER A 30 3.22 10.85 4.37
N THR A 31 3.13 11.65 3.31
CA THR A 31 3.13 13.11 3.40
C THR A 31 1.80 13.66 3.92
N SER A 32 0.70 12.92 3.75
CA SER A 32 -0.66 13.38 4.04
C SER A 32 -1.15 12.86 5.38
N ILE A 33 -1.26 13.74 6.38
CA ILE A 33 -1.83 13.40 7.70
C ILE A 33 -3.28 12.89 7.61
N SER A 34 -4.04 13.34 6.60
CA SER A 34 -5.42 12.89 6.34
C SER A 34 -5.54 11.39 6.07
N LYS A 35 -4.43 10.69 5.79
CA LYS A 35 -4.38 9.24 5.60
C LYS A 35 -4.20 8.45 6.89
N LYS A 36 -4.05 9.11 8.04
CA LYS A 36 -3.79 8.47 9.34
C LYS A 36 -4.93 7.55 9.78
N ASP A 37 -6.15 8.07 9.86
CA ASP A 37 -7.30 7.29 10.35
C ASP A 37 -7.58 6.12 9.40
N GLU A 38 -7.47 6.37 8.11
CA GLU A 38 -7.56 5.35 7.06
C GLU A 38 -6.49 4.24 7.24
N ALA A 39 -5.24 4.60 7.55
CA ALA A 39 -4.18 3.62 7.80
C ALA A 39 -4.40 2.81 9.08
N ILE A 40 -4.76 3.47 10.19
CA ILE A 40 -4.85 2.85 11.51
C ILE A 40 -6.16 2.09 11.68
N GLU A 41 -7.29 2.75 11.44
CA GLU A 41 -8.62 2.21 11.77
C GLU A 41 -9.12 1.26 10.69
N ARG A 42 -8.97 1.63 9.42
CA ARG A 42 -9.49 0.83 8.30
C ARG A 42 -8.54 -0.29 7.87
N LEU A 43 -7.24 0.01 7.74
CA LEU A 43 -6.25 -0.97 7.28
C LEU A 43 -5.53 -1.69 8.42
N GLY A 44 -5.68 -1.25 9.67
CA GLY A 44 -5.11 -1.92 10.83
C GLY A 44 -3.59 -1.74 11.00
N ALA A 45 -3.00 -0.71 10.40
CA ALA A 45 -1.59 -0.37 10.65
C ALA A 45 -1.37 -0.06 12.14
N ASN A 46 -0.21 -0.42 12.66
CA ASN A 46 0.12 -0.25 14.08
C ASN A 46 0.57 1.18 14.40
N SER A 47 1.10 1.90 13.41
CA SER A 47 1.63 3.25 13.58
C SER A 47 1.57 4.02 12.26
N PHE A 48 1.62 5.34 12.35
CA PHE A 48 1.62 6.24 11.21
C PHE A 48 2.70 7.31 11.41
N LEU A 49 3.46 7.60 10.37
CA LEU A 49 4.48 8.65 10.35
C LEU A 49 4.19 9.65 9.24
N VAL A 50 4.21 10.93 9.59
CA VAL A 50 4.20 12.01 8.60
C VAL A 50 5.62 12.24 8.11
N SER A 51 5.91 11.94 6.85
CA SER A 51 7.28 12.03 6.31
C SER A 51 7.82 13.46 6.23
N LEU A 52 6.95 14.45 6.30
CA LEU A 52 7.29 15.88 6.33
C LEU A 52 7.56 16.41 7.73
N ASP A 53 7.33 15.60 8.78
CA ASP A 53 7.59 15.95 10.17
C ASP A 53 8.98 15.43 10.59
N PRO A 54 9.99 16.31 10.72
CA PRO A 54 11.35 15.88 11.04
C PRO A 54 11.48 15.23 12.41
N GLU A 55 10.67 15.66 13.39
CA GLU A 55 10.72 15.14 14.76
C GLU A 55 10.22 13.70 14.81
N GLN A 56 9.08 13.43 14.15
CA GLN A 56 8.56 12.07 14.01
C GLN A 56 9.56 11.15 13.28
N MET A 57 10.15 11.64 12.18
CA MET A 57 11.11 10.87 11.40
C MET A 57 12.39 10.59 12.17
N GLN A 58 12.88 11.55 12.96
CA GLN A 58 14.05 11.37 13.82
C GLN A 58 13.77 10.38 14.95
N ALA A 59 12.61 10.50 15.62
CA ALA A 59 12.21 9.60 16.71
C ALA A 59 12.03 8.15 16.23
N ALA A 60 11.64 7.94 14.97
CA ALA A 60 11.50 6.62 14.36
C ALA A 60 12.81 6.08 13.74
N GLY A 61 13.93 6.80 13.86
CA GLY A 61 15.22 6.40 13.31
C GLY A 61 15.64 5.00 13.76
N GLY A 62 16.08 4.17 12.81
CA GLY A 62 16.55 2.81 13.10
C GLY A 62 15.49 1.87 13.70
N SER A 63 14.19 2.13 13.51
CA SER A 63 13.11 1.32 14.08
C SER A 63 12.63 0.19 13.15
N LEU A 64 12.79 0.33 11.84
CA LEU A 64 12.22 -0.57 10.83
C LEU A 64 13.20 -1.67 10.39
N ASP A 65 12.68 -2.89 10.23
CA ASP A 65 13.43 -4.02 9.66
C ASP A 65 13.46 -3.96 8.12
N GLY A 66 12.45 -3.35 7.49
CA GLY A 66 12.34 -3.21 6.05
C GLY A 66 11.29 -2.15 5.67
N ILE A 67 11.37 -1.67 4.43
CA ILE A 67 10.43 -0.69 3.88
C ILE A 67 9.95 -1.18 2.51
N ILE A 68 8.64 -1.12 2.29
CA ILE A 68 8.01 -1.28 0.98
C ILE A 68 7.63 0.11 0.49
N ASP A 69 8.36 0.61 -0.48
CA ASP A 69 8.08 1.90 -1.10
C ASP A 69 7.15 1.73 -2.31
N THR A 70 6.00 2.40 -2.29
CA THR A 70 4.97 2.27 -3.33
C THR A 70 4.70 3.60 -4.05
N VAL A 71 5.48 4.65 -3.77
CA VAL A 71 5.27 5.97 -4.34
C VAL A 71 5.77 6.02 -5.78
N SER A 72 4.90 6.42 -6.72
CA SER A 72 5.23 6.51 -8.15
C SER A 72 5.74 7.91 -8.56
N ALA A 73 5.85 8.84 -7.63
CA ALA A 73 6.38 10.19 -7.84
C ALA A 73 7.82 10.30 -7.30
N VAL A 74 8.57 11.31 -7.73
CA VAL A 74 9.91 11.58 -7.19
C VAL A 74 9.79 12.03 -5.73
N HIS A 75 10.52 11.39 -4.82
CA HIS A 75 10.58 11.76 -3.41
C HIS A 75 11.97 11.45 -2.81
N PRO A 76 12.36 12.10 -1.70
CA PRO A 76 13.67 11.87 -1.09
C PRO A 76 13.74 10.49 -0.42
N ILE A 77 14.79 9.72 -0.73
CA ILE A 77 14.99 8.36 -0.18
C ILE A 77 15.80 8.34 1.12
N PHE A 78 16.69 9.32 1.32
CA PHE A 78 17.57 9.35 2.51
C PHE A 78 16.80 9.36 3.85
N PRO A 79 15.70 10.12 4.01
CA PRO A 79 14.90 10.06 5.23
C PRO A 79 14.35 8.65 5.51
N LEU A 80 13.97 7.90 4.47
CA LEU A 80 13.47 6.53 4.59
C LEU A 80 14.59 5.57 5.00
N LEU A 81 15.78 5.71 4.41
CA LEU A 81 16.93 4.91 4.80
C LEU A 81 17.30 5.10 6.27
N ASN A 82 17.10 6.29 6.84
CA ASN A 82 17.36 6.53 8.27
C ASN A 82 16.39 5.79 9.20
N LEU A 83 15.18 5.46 8.75
CA LEU A 83 14.23 4.65 9.52
C LEU A 83 14.65 3.18 9.62
N LEU A 84 15.45 2.68 8.68
CA LEU A 84 15.95 1.31 8.70
C LEU A 84 16.99 1.12 9.81
N LYS A 85 16.86 0.02 10.56
CA LYS A 85 17.83 -0.43 11.58
C LYS A 85 19.26 -0.41 11.05
N THR A 86 20.23 -0.21 11.94
CA THR A 86 21.68 -0.04 11.69
C THR A 86 22.42 -1.28 11.17
N ARG A 87 21.72 -2.21 10.50
CA ARG A 87 22.32 -3.33 9.77
C ARG A 87 22.81 -2.87 8.39
N ARG A 88 23.47 -3.77 7.64
CA ARG A 88 23.74 -3.56 6.21
C ARG A 88 22.40 -3.34 5.49
N LYS A 89 22.21 -2.15 4.91
CA LYS A 89 20.98 -1.75 4.20
C LYS A 89 21.06 -2.22 2.75
N LEU A 90 19.98 -2.78 2.23
CA LEU A 90 19.83 -3.20 0.84
C LEU A 90 18.74 -2.36 0.19
N VAL A 91 19.00 -1.93 -1.05
CA VAL A 91 17.98 -1.32 -1.93
C VAL A 91 17.81 -2.26 -3.11
N GLY A 92 16.57 -2.65 -3.40
CA GLY A 92 16.22 -3.54 -4.51
C GLY A 92 14.88 -3.15 -5.10
N GLY A 93 14.68 -3.49 -6.37
CA GLY A 93 13.41 -3.32 -7.07
C GLY A 93 12.75 -4.66 -7.35
N SER A 94 11.42 -4.70 -7.24
CA SER A 94 10.60 -5.83 -7.68
C SER A 94 9.40 -5.29 -8.45
N ALA A 95 9.14 -5.86 -9.62
CA ALA A 95 8.05 -5.41 -10.49
C ALA A 95 6.81 -6.30 -10.35
N ILE A 96 6.97 -7.60 -10.59
CA ILE A 96 5.91 -8.62 -10.52
C ILE A 96 6.49 -9.95 -10.01
N GLY A 97 5.63 -10.84 -9.54
CA GLY A 97 5.99 -12.20 -9.14
C GLY A 97 5.86 -13.21 -10.28
N GLY A 98 6.52 -14.36 -10.13
CA GLY A 98 6.36 -15.49 -11.05
C GLY A 98 4.99 -16.18 -10.91
N VAL A 99 4.58 -16.96 -11.91
CA VAL A 99 3.27 -17.67 -11.90
C VAL A 99 3.06 -18.52 -10.63
N LYS A 100 4.11 -19.23 -10.20
CA LYS A 100 4.07 -20.04 -8.99
C LYS A 100 3.84 -19.19 -7.73
N GLU A 101 4.57 -18.08 -7.59
CA GLU A 101 4.43 -17.16 -6.46
C GLU A 101 3.05 -16.50 -6.43
N ILE A 102 2.51 -16.14 -7.60
CA ILE A 102 1.16 -15.59 -7.73
C ILE A 102 0.13 -16.61 -7.23
N GLN A 103 0.27 -17.88 -7.61
CA GLN A 103 -0.63 -18.92 -7.15
C GLN A 103 -0.57 -19.13 -5.63
N GLU A 104 0.64 -19.16 -5.06
CA GLU A 104 0.85 -19.21 -3.60
C GLU A 104 0.25 -17.98 -2.90
N MET A 105 0.39 -16.81 -3.51
CA MET A 105 -0.21 -15.56 -3.02
C MET A 105 -1.74 -15.65 -3.01
N VAL A 106 -2.38 -16.17 -4.07
CA VAL A 106 -3.84 -16.33 -4.12
C VAL A 106 -4.32 -17.25 -2.99
N TYR A 107 -3.68 -18.40 -2.80
CA TYR A 107 -4.02 -19.32 -1.70
C TYR A 107 -3.82 -18.67 -0.32
N PHE A 108 -2.76 -17.89 -0.16
CA PHE A 108 -2.53 -17.14 1.07
C PHE A 108 -3.64 -16.11 1.32
N THR A 109 -4.05 -15.37 0.28
CA THR A 109 -5.13 -14.38 0.41
C THR A 109 -6.45 -15.00 0.82
N GLU A 110 -6.78 -16.17 0.27
CA GLU A 110 -7.99 -16.92 0.63
C GLU A 110 -7.93 -17.36 2.10
N LYS A 111 -6.83 -18.00 2.50
CA LYS A 111 -6.65 -18.51 3.88
C LYS A 111 -6.73 -17.42 4.94
N HIS A 112 -6.25 -16.21 4.62
CA HIS A 112 -6.16 -15.09 5.56
C HIS A 112 -7.25 -14.03 5.34
N ASN A 113 -8.23 -14.30 4.47
CA ASN A 113 -9.32 -13.37 4.12
C ASN A 113 -8.82 -11.97 3.71
N ILE A 114 -7.77 -11.95 2.88
CA ILE A 114 -7.17 -10.72 2.36
C ILE A 114 -7.83 -10.38 1.04
N THR A 115 -8.67 -9.37 1.04
CA THR A 115 -9.28 -8.83 -0.19
C THR A 115 -8.82 -7.41 -0.44
N PRO A 116 -8.66 -6.98 -1.71
CA PRO A 116 -8.49 -5.56 -2.01
C PRO A 116 -9.78 -4.80 -1.71
N ASP A 117 -9.62 -3.55 -1.29
CA ASP A 117 -10.73 -2.62 -1.13
C ASP A 117 -11.03 -2.02 -2.52
N VAL A 118 -12.18 -2.40 -3.08
CA VAL A 118 -12.55 -2.12 -4.47
C VAL A 118 -13.82 -1.28 -4.58
N GLU A 119 -13.85 -0.40 -5.58
CA GLU A 119 -15.05 0.25 -6.09
C GLU A 119 -15.43 -0.43 -7.40
N VAL A 120 -16.51 -1.21 -7.39
CA VAL A 120 -17.00 -1.90 -8.58
C VAL A 120 -17.83 -0.94 -9.41
N VAL A 121 -17.45 -0.75 -10.68
CA VAL A 121 -18.09 0.23 -11.58
C VAL A 121 -18.52 -0.43 -12.90
N PRO A 122 -19.60 0.03 -13.54
CA PRO A 122 -20.03 -0.49 -14.83
C PRO A 122 -19.08 -0.04 -15.95
N MET A 123 -19.13 -0.75 -17.09
CA MET A 123 -18.29 -0.44 -18.26
C MET A 123 -18.51 0.99 -18.78
N GLU A 124 -19.74 1.49 -18.74
CA GLU A 124 -20.09 2.86 -19.14
C GLU A 124 -19.37 3.94 -18.30
N TYR A 125 -19.04 3.63 -17.05
CA TYR A 125 -18.37 4.54 -16.13
C TYR A 125 -16.83 4.53 -16.27
N MET A 126 -16.27 3.71 -17.17
CA MET A 126 -14.83 3.52 -17.32
C MET A 126 -14.06 4.84 -17.49
N ASN A 127 -14.52 5.75 -18.36
CA ASN A 127 -13.82 7.01 -18.61
C ASN A 127 -13.75 7.88 -17.35
N THR A 128 -14.87 8.00 -16.63
CA THR A 128 -14.93 8.73 -15.35
C THR A 128 -14.05 8.07 -14.28
N ALA A 129 -14.03 6.73 -14.22
CA ALA A 129 -13.15 5.99 -13.32
C ALA A 129 -11.67 6.27 -13.61
N VAL A 130 -11.27 6.35 -14.89
CA VAL A 130 -9.89 6.71 -15.29
C VAL A 130 -9.54 8.13 -14.84
N GLU A 131 -10.43 9.11 -15.05
CA GLU A 131 -10.20 10.50 -14.59
C GLU A 131 -10.03 10.60 -13.07
N ARG A 132 -10.85 9.85 -12.31
CA ARG A 132 -10.74 9.76 -10.85
C ARG A 132 -9.46 9.06 -10.40
N LEU A 133 -9.07 7.99 -11.09
CA LEU A 133 -7.85 7.24 -10.80
C LEU A 133 -6.61 8.13 -10.92
N VAL A 134 -6.51 8.95 -11.96
CA VAL A 134 -5.39 9.90 -12.15
C VAL A 134 -5.32 10.92 -11.00
N LYS A 135 -6.48 11.35 -10.48
CA LYS A 135 -6.58 12.26 -9.33
C LYS A 135 -6.40 11.55 -7.97
N SER A 136 -6.10 10.24 -7.98
CA SER A 136 -6.06 9.39 -6.77
C SER A 136 -7.37 9.41 -5.96
N ASP A 137 -8.49 9.66 -6.64
CA ASP A 137 -9.84 9.71 -6.06
C ASP A 137 -10.52 8.33 -6.08
N VAL A 138 -9.88 7.39 -5.38
CA VAL A 138 -10.39 6.02 -5.19
C VAL A 138 -9.81 5.41 -3.93
N LYS A 139 -10.58 4.58 -3.24
CA LYS A 139 -10.16 3.82 -2.05
C LYS A 139 -10.44 2.33 -2.26
N TYR A 140 -9.57 1.56 -2.91
CA TYR A 140 -8.25 1.91 -3.47
C TYR A 140 -8.04 1.43 -4.90
N ARG A 141 -8.99 0.65 -5.44
CA ARG A 141 -8.92 0.06 -6.77
C ARG A 141 -10.30 0.13 -7.40
N PHE A 142 -10.36 0.42 -8.70
CA PHE A 142 -11.56 0.16 -9.49
C PHE A 142 -11.57 -1.27 -9.98
N VAL A 143 -12.75 -1.88 -10.03
CA VAL A 143 -13.00 -3.16 -10.71
C VAL A 143 -14.16 -2.96 -11.67
N LEU A 144 -13.96 -3.29 -12.94
CA LEU A 144 -15.04 -3.22 -13.93
C LEU A 144 -15.92 -4.47 -13.82
N ASP A 145 -17.23 -4.28 -13.67
CA ASP A 145 -18.20 -5.38 -13.71
C ASP A 145 -18.53 -5.76 -15.16
N ILE A 146 -17.58 -6.42 -15.82
CA ILE A 146 -17.73 -6.79 -17.24
C ILE A 146 -18.90 -7.75 -17.43
N GLY A 147 -19.05 -8.74 -16.54
CA GLY A 147 -20.05 -9.80 -16.65
C GLY A 147 -21.48 -9.28 -16.71
N ASN A 148 -21.78 -8.21 -15.97
CA ASN A 148 -23.14 -7.65 -15.92
C ASN A 148 -23.35 -6.43 -16.81
N THR A 149 -22.30 -5.82 -17.36
CA THR A 149 -22.40 -4.45 -17.94
C THR A 149 -21.87 -4.28 -19.35
N LEU A 150 -21.11 -5.25 -19.90
CA LEU A 150 -20.51 -5.09 -21.23
C LEU A 150 -21.53 -5.19 -22.39
N ASN A 151 -22.63 -5.95 -22.21
CA ASN A 151 -23.57 -6.28 -23.29
C ASN A 151 -25.03 -5.87 -22.99
N LYS A 152 -25.24 -4.87 -22.12
CA LYS A 152 -26.57 -4.27 -21.96
C LYS A 152 -26.80 -3.29 -23.12
N SER A 153 -27.10 -3.88 -24.28
CA SER A 153 -27.66 -3.19 -25.45
C SER A 153 -29.17 -3.03 -25.28
#